data_AF-A0A834NLH6-F1
#
_entry.id   AF-A0A834NLH6-F1
#
_cell.length_a   1.000
_cell.length_b   1.000
_cell.length_c   1.000
_cell.angle_alpha   90.00
_cell.angle_beta   90.00
_cell.angle_gamma   90.00
#
_symmetry.space_group_name_H-M   'P 1'
#
loop_
_entity.id
_entity.type
_entity.pdbx_description
1 polymer ?
#
loop_
_entity_poly.entity_id
_entity_poly.type
_entity_poly.pdbx_seq_one_letter_code
_entity_poly.pdbx_strand_id
1 'polypeptide(L)'
;MVIVSEARQSSCVDALHFMYRSKDVLALRNEKRKSVYATWEARKAYALRHRLLWWLRDEAKILDERLSQRVDSMMQAGLMEELLDFHHRYNQQRIKSNTSPDYTKGIFQSIGFKEFHDYLILPEEERASIKAEALFKRGLDDLKMVTKRYANNQQKWIKNRLMRRADRQVPPLYVLDCTDLTQWKSNVFDKAVSIISAILQGEKPEEKPINENIENQKNTDSSNEMQRYCEICDRIFIGELQWNAHINGLKHKKILQRMRRMEKQNSEIKSS
;
A
#
# COMPACT_ATOMS: atom_id res chain seq x y z
N MET A 1 -6.47 11.09 -10.75
CA MET A 1 -5.47 11.22 -9.67
C MET A 1 -6.17 11.62 -8.37
N VAL A 2 -6.51 10.65 -7.51
CA VAL A 2 -7.02 10.96 -6.17
C VAL A 2 -5.83 11.47 -5.37
N ILE A 3 -5.77 12.79 -5.15
CA ILE A 3 -4.93 13.36 -4.10
C ILE A 3 -5.61 12.97 -2.79
N VAL A 4 -5.29 11.77 -2.28
CA VAL A 4 -5.41 11.53 -0.85
C VAL A 4 -4.24 12.28 -0.24
N SER A 5 -4.43 13.56 0.03
CA SER A 5 -3.57 14.34 0.91
C SER A 5 -3.80 13.85 2.34
N GLU A 6 -3.32 12.65 2.62
CA GLU A 6 -3.11 12.17 3.97
C GLU A 6 -1.80 11.42 3.93
N ALA A 7 -0.77 12.07 4.45
CA ALA A 7 0.59 11.58 4.54
C ALA A 7 0.58 10.18 5.14
N ARG A 8 0.78 9.16 4.31
CA ARG A 8 1.03 7.79 4.75
C ARG A 8 2.46 7.71 5.29
N GLN A 9 2.66 8.17 6.51
CA GLN A 9 3.79 7.71 7.30
C GLN A 9 3.57 6.23 7.65
N SER A 10 4.50 5.40 7.19
CA SER A 10 4.91 4.13 7.80
C SER A 10 3.96 2.94 7.70
N SER A 11 4.28 2.06 6.76
CA SER A 11 3.74 0.69 6.62
C SER A 11 4.14 -0.27 7.76
N CYS A 12 4.89 0.17 8.79
CA CYS A 12 5.16 -0.62 9.99
C CYS A 12 4.46 -0.06 11.24
N VAL A 13 4.22 1.26 11.29
CA VAL A 13 3.51 1.88 12.41
C VAL A 13 2.02 1.58 12.34
N ASP A 14 1.40 1.44 11.16
CA ASP A 14 -0.03 1.10 11.07
C ASP A 14 -0.38 -0.28 11.67
N ALA A 15 0.51 -1.28 11.54
CA ALA A 15 0.32 -2.57 12.19
C ALA A 15 0.50 -2.46 13.71
N LEU A 16 1.49 -1.69 14.18
CA LEU A 16 1.69 -1.45 15.60
C LEU A 16 0.59 -0.58 16.21
N HIS A 17 0.09 0.44 15.51
CA HIS A 17 -0.96 1.35 15.99
C HIS A 17 -2.33 0.65 15.98
N PHE A 18 -2.59 -0.22 15.00
CA PHE A 18 -3.75 -1.10 15.02
C PHE A 18 -3.65 -2.16 16.15
N MET A 19 -2.45 -2.67 16.43
CA MET A 19 -2.20 -3.58 17.56
C MET A 19 -2.25 -2.90 18.93
N TYR A 20 -1.72 -1.67 19.08
CA TYR A 20 -1.76 -0.91 20.32
C TYR A 20 -3.20 -0.48 20.62
N ARG A 21 -3.92 0.02 19.62
CA ARG A 21 -5.35 0.35 19.74
C ARG A 21 -6.21 -0.90 19.95
N SER A 22 -5.78 -2.08 19.51
CA SER A 22 -6.48 -3.34 19.84
C SER A 22 -6.17 -3.83 21.25
N LYS A 23 -4.92 -3.69 21.74
CA LYS A 23 -4.53 -4.06 23.11
C LYS A 23 -5.27 -3.24 24.17
N ASP A 24 -5.42 -1.94 23.97
CA ASP A 24 -6.16 -1.07 24.90
C ASP A 24 -7.65 -1.42 24.95
N VAL A 25 -8.23 -1.87 23.82
CA VAL A 25 -9.62 -2.32 23.73
C VAL A 25 -9.79 -3.77 24.22
N LEU A 26 -8.76 -4.60 24.11
CA LEU A 26 -8.71 -5.97 24.65
C LEU A 26 -8.58 -5.99 26.18
N ALA A 27 -8.01 -4.93 26.78
CA ALA A 27 -7.90 -4.77 28.23
C ALA A 27 -9.24 -4.39 28.92
N LEU A 28 -10.30 -4.09 28.16
CA LEU A 28 -11.61 -3.75 28.69
C LEU A 28 -12.43 -5.02 29.03
N ARG A 29 -13.10 -5.03 30.20
CA ARG A 29 -14.12 -6.05 30.53
C ARG A 29 -15.14 -6.18 29.39
N ASN A 30 -15.56 -7.41 29.09
CA ASN A 30 -16.38 -7.76 27.92
C ASN A 30 -17.63 -6.86 27.72
N GLU A 31 -18.29 -6.41 28.78
CA GLU A 31 -19.45 -5.50 28.68
C GLU A 31 -19.08 -4.07 28.27
N LYS A 32 -18.00 -3.51 28.83
CA LYS A 32 -17.47 -2.20 28.40
C LYS A 32 -16.98 -2.27 26.95
N ARG A 33 -16.41 -3.39 26.55
CA ARG A 33 -16.00 -3.65 25.17
C ARG A 33 -17.20 -3.63 24.21
N LYS A 34 -18.27 -4.37 24.51
CA LYS A 34 -19.53 -4.36 23.73
C LYS A 34 -20.15 -2.95 23.65
N SER A 35 -20.20 -2.22 24.76
CA SER A 35 -20.69 -0.84 24.81
C SER A 35 -19.87 0.11 23.91
N VAL A 36 -18.54 0.08 24.01
CA VAL A 36 -17.66 0.94 23.22
C VAL A 36 -17.80 0.64 21.73
N TYR A 37 -17.89 -0.64 21.34
CA TYR A 37 -18.14 -1.03 19.95
C TYR A 37 -19.51 -0.60 19.44
N ALA A 38 -20.57 -0.74 20.24
CA ALA A 38 -21.91 -0.28 19.87
C ALA A 38 -21.97 1.24 19.66
N THR A 39 -21.33 2.00 20.56
CA THR A 39 -21.23 3.47 20.45
C THR A 39 -20.41 3.90 19.23
N TRP A 40 -19.36 3.12 18.90
CA TRP A 40 -18.54 3.33 17.71
C TRP A 40 -19.30 3.03 16.41
N GLU A 41 -20.04 1.92 16.34
CA GLU A 41 -20.86 1.58 15.17
C GLU A 41 -21.98 2.60 14.93
N ALA A 42 -22.64 3.09 15.99
CA ALA A 42 -23.65 4.13 15.87
C ALA A 42 -23.06 5.47 15.35
N ARG A 43 -21.90 5.89 15.88
CA ARG A 43 -21.19 7.08 15.40
C ARG A 43 -20.71 6.94 13.96
N LYS A 44 -20.26 5.74 13.57
CA LYS A 44 -19.80 5.42 12.22
C LYS A 44 -20.95 5.42 11.22
N ALA A 45 -22.10 4.84 11.55
CA ALA A 45 -23.30 4.89 10.72
C ALA A 45 -23.76 6.33 10.47
N TYR A 46 -23.70 7.20 11.49
CA TYR A 46 -24.00 8.63 11.33
C TYR A 46 -22.96 9.35 10.48
N ALA A 47 -21.67 9.09 10.69
CA ALA A 47 -20.58 9.76 9.98
C ALA A 47 -20.53 9.46 8.47
N LEU A 48 -21.04 8.30 8.04
CA LEU A 48 -20.99 7.86 6.64
C LEU A 48 -22.23 8.27 5.83
N ARG A 49 -23.32 8.71 6.48
CA ARG A 49 -24.63 8.99 5.85
C ARG A 49 -24.62 10.14 4.84
N HIS A 50 -23.65 11.06 4.94
CA HIS A 50 -23.49 12.21 4.03
C HIS A 50 -22.14 12.20 3.30
N ARG A 51 -21.49 11.03 3.18
CA ARG A 51 -20.22 10.91 2.48
C ARG A 51 -20.43 10.25 1.13
N LEU A 52 -19.69 10.74 0.15
CA LEU A 52 -19.62 10.22 -1.20
C LEU A 52 -18.18 9.88 -1.51
N LEU A 53 -17.94 8.73 -2.13
CA LEU A 53 -16.61 8.36 -2.60
C LEU A 53 -16.59 8.31 -4.12
N TRP A 54 -15.58 8.93 -4.70
CA TRP A 54 -15.28 8.83 -6.12
C TRP A 54 -13.99 8.06 -6.34
N TRP A 55 -14.04 7.08 -7.22
CA TRP A 55 -12.89 6.35 -7.67
C TRP A 55 -12.62 6.72 -9.12
N LEU A 56 -11.61 7.58 -9.29
CA LEU A 56 -11.04 7.91 -10.59
C LEU A 56 -10.29 6.68 -11.12
N ARG A 57 -10.83 6.05 -12.16
CA ARG A 57 -10.28 4.84 -12.76
C ARG A 57 -9.63 5.16 -14.10
N ASP A 58 -8.45 4.61 -14.30
CA ASP A 58 -7.74 4.62 -15.57
C ASP A 58 -7.50 3.17 -16.02
N GLU A 59 -7.44 2.93 -17.33
CA GLU A 59 -6.90 1.69 -17.86
C GLU A 59 -5.45 1.48 -17.38
N ALA A 60 -5.11 0.26 -16.96
CA ALA A 60 -3.83 -0.05 -16.33
C ALA A 60 -2.61 0.32 -17.19
N LYS A 61 -2.65 0.06 -18.51
CA LYS A 61 -1.54 0.36 -19.42
C LYS A 61 -1.34 1.86 -19.57
N ILE A 62 -2.43 2.59 -19.83
CA ILE A 62 -2.42 4.05 -19.96
C ILE A 62 -1.94 4.72 -18.67
N LEU A 63 -2.37 4.21 -17.51
CA LEU A 63 -1.90 4.69 -16.22
C LEU A 63 -0.38 4.47 -16.05
N ASP A 64 0.13 3.27 -16.37
CA ASP A 64 1.56 2.97 -16.25
C ASP A 64 2.43 3.87 -17.15
N GLU A 65 1.96 4.16 -18.36
CA GLU A 65 2.62 5.09 -19.29
C GLU A 65 2.62 6.52 -18.73
N ARG A 66 1.45 7.01 -18.29
CA ARG A 66 1.32 8.34 -17.66
C ARG A 66 2.21 8.51 -16.43
N LEU A 67 2.27 7.49 -15.58
CA LEU A 67 3.13 7.52 -14.39
C LEU A 67 4.61 7.59 -14.78
N SER A 68 5.01 6.91 -15.85
CA SER A 68 6.40 6.97 -16.35
C SER A 68 6.71 8.36 -16.89
N GLN A 69 5.83 8.91 -17.75
CA GLN A 69 5.97 10.26 -18.31
C GLN A 69 5.97 11.35 -17.24
N ARG A 70 5.16 11.18 -16.18
CA ARG A 70 5.14 12.10 -15.05
C ARG A 70 6.49 12.10 -14.33
N VAL A 71 7.10 10.93 -14.12
CA VAL A 71 8.45 10.87 -13.53
C VAL A 71 9.44 11.62 -14.43
N ASP A 72 9.40 11.40 -15.74
CA ASP A 72 10.27 12.12 -16.67
C ASP A 72 10.06 13.65 -16.61
N SER A 73 8.81 14.09 -16.53
CA SER A 73 8.46 15.52 -16.36
C SER A 73 8.94 16.08 -15.02
N MET A 74 8.87 15.28 -13.94
CA MET A 74 9.40 15.67 -12.63
C MET A 74 10.91 15.85 -12.65
N MET A 75 11.64 15.00 -13.38
CA MET A 75 13.09 15.17 -13.56
C MET A 75 13.41 16.47 -14.31
N GLN A 76 12.68 16.76 -15.39
CA GLN A 76 12.85 18.01 -16.15
C GLN A 76 12.49 19.25 -15.32
N ALA A 77 11.56 19.12 -14.37
CA ALA A 77 11.15 20.20 -13.47
C ALA A 77 12.11 20.43 -12.28
N GLY A 78 13.18 19.63 -12.14
CA GLY A 78 14.20 19.85 -11.12
C GLY A 78 14.09 18.97 -9.87
N LEU A 79 13.49 17.77 -9.96
CA LEU A 79 13.36 16.86 -8.81
C LEU A 79 14.71 16.55 -8.14
N MET A 80 15.79 16.44 -8.90
CA MET A 80 17.09 16.10 -8.34
C MET A 80 17.70 17.22 -7.54
N GLU A 81 17.54 18.44 -8.02
CA GLU A 81 17.96 19.66 -7.38
C GLU A 81 17.24 19.81 -6.05
N GLU A 82 15.92 19.54 -6.01
CA GLU A 82 15.15 19.49 -4.77
C GLU A 82 15.67 18.44 -3.79
N LEU A 83 15.97 17.23 -4.26
CA LEU A 83 16.47 16.13 -3.41
C LEU A 83 17.88 16.41 -2.86
N LEU A 84 18.76 16.98 -3.69
CA LEU A 84 20.12 17.36 -3.30
C LEU A 84 20.10 18.50 -2.28
N ASP A 85 19.31 19.54 -2.53
CA ASP A 85 19.15 20.66 -1.60
C ASP A 85 18.57 20.18 -0.25
N PHE A 86 17.55 19.32 -0.29
CA PHE A 86 16.98 18.73 0.91
C PHE A 86 18.02 17.90 1.70
N HIS A 87 18.80 17.05 1.03
CA HIS A 87 19.86 16.26 1.66
C HIS A 87 20.95 17.13 2.27
N HIS A 88 21.35 18.19 1.57
CA HIS A 88 22.33 19.16 2.06
C HIS A 88 21.84 19.85 3.34
N ARG A 89 20.63 20.43 3.31
CA ARG A 89 20.02 21.10 4.48
C ARG A 89 19.87 20.15 5.67
N TYR A 90 19.42 18.92 5.41
CA TYR A 90 19.29 17.91 6.46
C TYR A 90 20.64 17.58 7.11
N ASN A 91 21.69 17.38 6.32
CA ASN A 91 23.02 17.09 6.86
C ASN A 91 23.59 18.25 7.68
N GLN A 92 23.41 19.49 7.23
CA GLN A 92 23.82 20.67 8.00
C GLN A 92 23.13 20.72 9.37
N GLN A 93 21.81 20.51 9.42
CA GLN A 93 21.06 20.52 10.67
C GLN A 93 21.50 19.37 11.59
N ARG A 94 21.66 18.18 11.03
CA ARG A 94 22.11 16.99 11.76
C ARG A 94 23.47 17.19 12.41
N ILE A 95 24.42 17.82 11.70
CA ILE A 95 25.76 18.12 12.23
C ILE A 95 25.65 19.13 13.39
N LYS A 96 24.81 20.17 13.25
CA LYS A 96 24.55 21.14 14.33
C LYS A 96 23.93 20.50 15.57
N SER A 97 23.06 19.51 15.40
CA SER A 97 22.37 18.82 16.51
C SER A 97 23.08 17.55 17.00
N ASN A 98 24.29 17.25 16.50
CA ASN A 98 25.07 16.05 16.81
C ASN A 98 24.27 14.73 16.77
N THR A 99 23.39 14.59 15.78
CA THR A 99 22.48 13.45 15.65
C THR A 99 22.97 12.47 14.57
N SER A 100 22.74 11.18 14.71
CA SER A 100 23.06 10.21 13.65
C SER A 100 22.06 10.29 12.49
N PRO A 101 22.46 9.98 11.24
CA PRO A 101 21.49 9.87 10.15
C PRO A 101 20.54 8.69 10.35
N ASP A 102 19.23 8.95 10.41
CA ASP A 102 18.22 7.89 10.34
C ASP A 102 17.36 8.03 9.06
N TYR A 103 17.76 7.34 8.01
CA TYR A 103 17.02 7.29 6.74
C TYR A 103 15.84 6.30 6.76
N THR A 104 15.58 5.62 7.88
CA THR A 104 14.52 4.61 8.00
C THR A 104 13.16 5.18 8.35
N LYS A 105 13.08 6.49 8.66
CA LYS A 105 11.87 7.14 9.20
C LYS A 105 11.51 8.43 8.46
N GLY A 106 10.26 8.84 8.66
CA GLY A 106 9.77 10.15 8.21
C GLY A 106 9.82 10.33 6.70
N ILE A 107 10.24 11.52 6.27
CA ILE A 107 10.29 11.92 4.86
C ILE A 107 11.24 11.05 4.02
N PHE A 108 12.27 10.46 4.64
CA PHE A 108 13.17 9.51 3.97
C PHE A 108 12.50 8.22 3.55
N GLN A 109 11.26 7.98 3.98
CA GLN A 109 10.47 6.83 3.55
C GLN A 109 9.60 7.11 2.31
N SER A 110 9.60 8.35 1.80
CA SER A 110 8.86 8.75 0.61
C SER A 110 9.41 8.10 -0.67
N ILE A 111 8.52 7.95 -1.64
CA ILE A 111 8.88 7.58 -3.02
C ILE A 111 9.59 8.77 -3.65
N GLY A 112 10.75 8.52 -4.28
CA GLY A 112 11.65 9.54 -4.82
C GLY A 112 12.96 9.54 -4.03
N PHE A 113 12.92 9.79 -2.73
CA PHE A 113 14.14 9.91 -1.94
C PHE A 113 14.91 8.58 -1.81
N LYS A 114 14.20 7.48 -1.51
CA LYS A 114 14.83 6.17 -1.29
C LYS A 114 15.53 5.66 -2.53
N GLU A 115 14.90 5.85 -3.68
CA GLU A 115 15.38 5.35 -4.96
C GLU A 115 16.68 6.06 -5.38
N PHE A 116 16.83 7.34 -5.01
CA PHE A 116 18.06 8.10 -5.24
C PHE A 116 19.03 8.12 -4.05
N HIS A 117 18.77 7.36 -2.98
CA HIS A 117 19.56 7.45 -1.74
C HIS A 117 21.06 7.26 -1.98
N ASP A 118 21.43 6.20 -2.70
CA ASP A 118 22.83 5.87 -2.99
C ASP A 118 23.52 6.95 -3.82
N TYR A 119 22.79 7.65 -4.69
CA TYR A 119 23.29 8.78 -5.45
C TYR A 119 23.46 10.03 -4.57
N LEU A 120 22.49 10.32 -3.70
CA LEU A 120 22.48 11.51 -2.85
C LEU A 120 23.62 11.50 -1.82
N ILE A 121 24.01 10.33 -1.32
CA ILE A 121 25.10 10.20 -0.33
C ILE A 121 26.51 10.25 -0.95
N LEU A 122 26.64 10.27 -2.27
CA LEU A 122 27.96 10.35 -2.91
C LEU A 122 28.61 11.71 -2.61
N PRO A 123 29.95 11.72 -2.36
CA PRO A 123 30.73 12.96 -2.35
C PRO A 123 30.57 13.71 -3.67
N GLU A 124 30.57 15.04 -3.60
CA GLU A 124 30.37 15.90 -4.77
C GLU A 124 31.41 15.65 -5.88
N GLU A 125 32.64 15.34 -5.49
CA GLU A 125 33.76 14.99 -6.38
C GLU A 125 33.49 13.72 -7.20
N GLU A 126 32.75 12.75 -6.66
CA GLU A 126 32.43 11.49 -7.34
C GLU A 126 31.19 11.62 -8.25
N ARG A 127 30.46 12.74 -8.23
CA ARG A 127 29.18 12.87 -8.96
C ARG A 127 29.33 12.96 -10.48
N ALA A 128 30.52 13.32 -10.97
CA ALA A 128 30.85 13.29 -12.39
C ALA A 128 31.34 11.91 -12.87
N SER A 129 31.39 10.91 -11.98
CA SER A 129 31.89 9.58 -12.32
C SER A 129 30.84 8.72 -13.06
N ILE A 130 31.32 7.73 -13.81
CA ILE A 130 30.49 6.69 -14.46
C ILE A 130 29.62 5.97 -13.41
N LYS A 131 30.13 5.79 -12.19
CA LYS A 131 29.40 5.19 -11.07
C LYS A 131 28.19 6.04 -10.66
N ALA A 132 28.35 7.36 -10.60
CA ALA A 132 27.26 8.27 -10.26
C ALA A 132 26.17 8.25 -11.33
N GLU A 133 26.53 8.26 -12.61
CA GLU A 133 25.57 8.13 -13.72
C GLU A 133 24.80 6.80 -13.66
N ALA A 134 25.48 5.70 -13.36
CA ALA A 134 24.84 4.39 -13.19
C ALA A 134 23.85 4.36 -12.02
N LEU A 135 24.22 4.94 -10.87
CA LEU A 135 23.34 5.05 -9.70
C LEU A 135 22.14 5.96 -9.97
N PHE A 136 22.35 7.06 -10.68
CA PHE A 136 21.30 7.97 -11.09
C PHE A 136 20.27 7.27 -11.99
N LYS A 137 20.73 6.59 -13.05
CA LYS A 137 19.85 5.86 -13.98
C LYS A 137 19.07 4.77 -13.26
N ARG A 138 19.74 4.04 -12.36
CA ARG A 138 19.08 3.03 -11.51
C ARG A 138 18.00 3.66 -10.64
N GLY A 139 18.28 4.77 -9.97
CA GLY A 139 17.30 5.47 -9.14
C GLY A 139 16.09 5.93 -9.93
N LEU A 140 16.28 6.39 -11.17
CA LEU A 140 15.19 6.77 -12.07
C LEU A 140 14.30 5.56 -12.45
N ASP A 141 14.92 4.45 -12.83
CA ASP A 141 14.20 3.22 -13.19
C ASP A 141 13.44 2.65 -11.97
N ASP A 142 14.09 2.66 -10.80
CA ASP A 142 13.49 2.25 -9.54
C ASP A 142 12.31 3.18 -9.18
N LEU A 143 12.45 4.49 -9.35
CA LEU A 143 11.37 5.47 -9.11
C LEU A 143 10.15 5.19 -9.98
N LYS A 144 10.34 4.94 -11.28
CA LYS A 144 9.26 4.56 -12.20
C LYS A 144 8.59 3.26 -11.75
N MET A 145 9.39 2.25 -11.39
CA MET A 145 8.90 0.95 -10.95
C MET A 145 8.09 1.06 -9.65
N VAL A 146 8.60 1.72 -8.61
CA VAL A 146 7.90 1.82 -7.32
C VAL A 146 6.63 2.65 -7.43
N THR A 147 6.61 3.66 -8.30
CA THR A 147 5.41 4.47 -8.57
C THR A 147 4.29 3.62 -9.18
N LYS A 148 4.61 2.79 -10.18
CA LYS A 148 3.65 1.81 -10.75
C LYS A 148 3.18 0.79 -9.71
N ARG A 149 4.10 0.25 -8.90
CA ARG A 149 3.73 -0.68 -7.81
C ARG A 149 2.80 -0.01 -6.79
N TYR A 150 3.07 1.24 -6.44
CA TYR A 150 2.26 2.00 -5.51
C TYR A 150 0.84 2.21 -6.04
N ALA A 151 0.71 2.65 -7.31
CA ALA A 151 -0.58 2.78 -7.97
C ALA A 151 -1.35 1.44 -7.98
N ASN A 152 -0.71 0.34 -8.36
CA ASN A 152 -1.30 -0.99 -8.33
C ASN A 152 -1.76 -1.42 -6.92
N ASN A 153 -0.97 -1.10 -5.90
CA ASN A 153 -1.33 -1.38 -4.51
C ASN A 153 -2.53 -0.54 -4.05
N GLN A 154 -2.63 0.72 -4.49
CA GLN A 154 -3.82 1.54 -4.25
C GLN A 154 -5.07 0.93 -4.89
N GLN A 155 -4.98 0.50 -6.16
CA GLN A 155 -6.10 -0.15 -6.85
C GLN A 155 -6.54 -1.44 -6.13
N LYS A 156 -5.59 -2.28 -5.69
CA LYS A 156 -5.87 -3.47 -4.88
C LYS A 156 -6.52 -3.11 -3.54
N TRP A 157 -6.03 -2.08 -2.87
CA TRP A 157 -6.58 -1.62 -1.61
C TRP A 157 -8.03 -1.15 -1.76
N ILE A 158 -8.33 -0.33 -2.77
CA ILE A 158 -9.68 0.14 -3.08
C ILE A 158 -10.61 -1.05 -3.31
N LYS A 159 -10.25 -1.97 -4.21
CA LYS A 159 -11.04 -3.18 -4.50
C LYS A 159 -11.30 -4.01 -3.24
N ASN A 160 -10.26 -4.30 -2.46
CA ASN A 160 -10.36 -5.19 -1.30
C ASN A 160 -10.99 -4.54 -0.06
N ARG A 161 -10.90 -3.23 0.08
CA ARG A 161 -11.40 -2.50 1.26
C ARG A 161 -12.80 -1.94 1.04
N LEU A 162 -13.07 -1.41 -0.15
CA LEU A 162 -14.28 -0.65 -0.46
C LEU A 162 -15.32 -1.43 -1.27
N MET A 163 -14.92 -2.43 -2.05
CA MET A 163 -15.85 -3.16 -2.94
C MET A 163 -16.15 -4.60 -2.52
N ARG A 164 -15.20 -5.31 -1.89
CA ARG A 164 -15.27 -6.77 -1.68
C ARG A 164 -15.76 -7.23 -0.31
N ARG A 165 -16.27 -6.31 0.51
CA ARG A 165 -16.59 -6.58 1.92
C ARG A 165 -17.95 -6.06 2.31
N ALA A 166 -18.93 -6.97 2.41
CA ALA A 166 -20.26 -6.62 2.89
C ALA A 166 -20.29 -6.40 4.42
N ASP A 167 -19.28 -6.87 5.17
CA ASP A 167 -19.14 -6.64 6.62
C ASP A 167 -18.82 -5.18 6.96
N ARG A 168 -18.54 -4.33 5.97
CA ARG A 168 -18.19 -2.94 6.18
C ARG A 168 -19.26 -2.01 5.67
N GLN A 169 -19.68 -1.10 6.55
CA GLN A 169 -20.34 0.12 6.14
C GLN A 169 -19.31 1.01 5.42
N VAL A 170 -19.47 1.13 4.12
CA VAL A 170 -18.67 2.00 3.25
C VAL A 170 -19.64 2.93 2.54
N PRO A 171 -19.34 4.24 2.41
CA PRO A 171 -20.19 5.14 1.65
C PRO A 171 -20.33 4.69 0.19
N PRO A 172 -21.38 5.14 -0.51
CA PRO A 172 -21.54 4.91 -1.95
C PRO A 172 -20.26 5.27 -2.73
N LEU A 173 -19.74 4.31 -3.50
CA LEU A 173 -18.53 4.45 -4.29
C LEU A 173 -18.89 4.52 -5.77
N TYR A 174 -18.68 5.67 -6.40
CA TYR A 174 -18.93 5.87 -7.82
C TYR A 174 -17.63 5.82 -8.60
N VAL A 175 -17.64 5.17 -9.76
CA VAL A 175 -16.49 5.07 -10.65
C VAL A 175 -16.60 6.15 -11.72
N LEU A 176 -15.54 6.92 -11.88
CA LEU A 176 -15.43 7.95 -12.92
C LEU A 176 -14.23 7.59 -13.80
N ASP A 177 -14.47 7.45 -15.11
CA ASP A 177 -13.45 7.00 -16.04
C ASP A 177 -12.57 8.18 -16.50
N CYS A 178 -11.28 8.11 -16.18
CA CYS A 178 -10.26 9.10 -16.52
C CYS A 178 -9.31 8.61 -17.62
N THR A 179 -9.60 7.45 -18.23
CA THR A 179 -8.71 6.79 -19.18
C THR A 179 -8.39 7.69 -20.38
N ASP A 180 -9.36 8.45 -20.88
CA ASP A 180 -9.16 9.47 -21.90
C ASP A 180 -9.33 10.87 -21.30
N LEU A 181 -8.24 11.65 -21.30
CA LEU A 181 -8.25 13.02 -20.77
C LEU A 181 -9.02 13.99 -21.68
N THR A 182 -9.15 13.69 -22.97
CA THR A 182 -9.94 14.53 -23.89
C THR A 182 -11.42 14.52 -23.53
N GLN A 183 -11.89 13.41 -22.96
CA GLN A 183 -13.25 13.21 -22.50
C GLN A 183 -13.41 13.42 -20.99
N TRP A 184 -12.42 14.02 -20.30
CA TRP A 184 -12.46 14.21 -18.86
C TRP A 184 -13.69 15.01 -18.40
N LYS A 185 -14.07 16.04 -19.16
CA LYS A 185 -15.22 16.88 -18.83
C LYS A 185 -16.50 16.05 -18.75
N SER A 186 -16.81 15.29 -19.80
CA SER A 186 -18.01 14.46 -19.85
C SER A 186 -17.94 13.26 -18.91
N ASN A 187 -16.83 12.51 -18.90
CA ASN A 187 -16.74 11.23 -18.19
C ASN A 187 -16.45 11.36 -16.69
N VAL A 188 -15.95 12.51 -16.23
CA VAL A 188 -15.60 12.72 -14.82
C VAL A 188 -16.37 13.89 -14.25
N PHE A 189 -16.20 15.09 -14.80
CA PHE A 189 -16.73 16.31 -14.20
C PHE A 189 -18.27 16.35 -14.26
N ASP A 190 -18.85 16.24 -15.46
CA ASP A 190 -20.31 16.32 -15.65
C ASP A 190 -21.03 15.18 -14.91
N LYS A 191 -20.47 13.96 -14.94
CA LYS A 191 -20.97 12.83 -14.14
C LYS A 191 -20.94 13.09 -12.64
N ALA A 192 -19.82 13.60 -12.13
CA ALA A 192 -19.67 13.93 -10.71
C ALA A 192 -20.70 14.99 -10.26
N VAL A 193 -20.89 16.03 -11.07
CA VAL A 193 -21.88 17.09 -10.82
C VAL A 193 -23.30 16.54 -10.85
N SER A 194 -23.63 15.68 -11.83
CA SER A 194 -24.94 15.02 -11.93
C SER A 194 -25.25 14.19 -10.68
N ILE A 195 -24.28 13.36 -10.23
CA ILE A 195 -24.42 12.54 -9.02
C ILE A 195 -24.67 13.41 -7.78
N ILE A 196 -23.88 14.48 -7.59
CA ILE A 196 -24.07 15.38 -6.45
C ILE A 196 -25.44 16.05 -6.51
N SER A 197 -25.83 16.56 -7.68
CA SER A 197 -27.08 17.31 -7.84
C SER A 197 -28.29 16.44 -7.50
N ALA A 198 -28.34 15.21 -8.01
CA ALA A 198 -29.38 14.25 -7.67
C ALA A 198 -29.43 13.95 -6.16
N ILE A 199 -28.27 13.69 -5.54
CA ILE A 199 -28.19 13.41 -4.09
C ILE A 199 -28.68 14.61 -3.26
N LEU A 200 -28.28 15.84 -3.62
CA LEU A 200 -28.71 17.06 -2.93
C LEU A 200 -30.21 17.32 -3.06
N GLN A 201 -30.82 16.90 -4.18
CA GLN A 201 -32.26 16.98 -4.41
C GLN A 201 -33.04 15.83 -3.75
N GLY A 202 -32.36 14.86 -3.13
CA GLY A 202 -32.98 13.66 -2.56
C GLY A 202 -33.38 12.62 -3.61
N GLU A 203 -32.94 12.80 -4.85
CA GLU A 203 -33.16 11.87 -5.96
C GLU A 203 -32.06 10.80 -6.01
N LYS A 204 -32.35 9.71 -6.73
CA LYS A 204 -31.35 8.67 -6.98
C LYS A 204 -30.56 9.03 -8.24
N PRO A 205 -29.22 9.11 -8.18
CA PRO A 205 -28.40 9.30 -9.38
C PRO A 205 -28.65 8.20 -10.42
N GLU A 206 -28.54 8.55 -11.71
CA GLU A 206 -28.61 7.60 -12.81
C GLU A 206 -27.47 6.56 -12.74
N GLU A 207 -26.26 7.05 -12.45
CA GLU A 207 -25.09 6.22 -12.19
C GLU A 207 -25.28 5.46 -10.87
N LYS A 208 -24.94 4.17 -10.85
CA LYS A 208 -25.07 3.34 -9.64
C LYS A 208 -23.73 3.20 -8.91
N PRO A 209 -23.72 3.23 -7.57
CA PRO A 209 -22.50 2.99 -6.83
C PRO A 209 -22.06 1.52 -7.00
N ILE A 210 -20.77 1.31 -7.24
CA ILE A 210 -20.21 -0.01 -7.54
C ILE A 210 -20.24 -0.97 -6.34
N ASN A 211 -20.42 -0.43 -5.14
CA ASN A 211 -20.50 -1.18 -3.89
C ASN A 211 -21.94 -1.34 -3.37
N GLU A 212 -22.96 -1.12 -4.23
CA GLU A 212 -24.37 -1.36 -3.85
C GLU A 212 -24.66 -2.85 -3.70
N ASN A 213 -24.14 -3.67 -4.63
CA ASN A 213 -24.33 -5.14 -4.64
C ASN A 213 -22.98 -5.84 -4.41
N ILE A 214 -22.51 -5.82 -3.16
CA ILE A 214 -21.30 -6.55 -2.78
C ILE A 214 -21.64 -8.04 -2.64
N GLU A 215 -21.40 -8.82 -3.69
CA GLU A 215 -21.18 -10.25 -3.49
C GLU A 215 -19.91 -10.39 -2.63
N ASN A 216 -20.04 -11.04 -1.47
CA ASN A 216 -18.92 -11.33 -0.57
C ASN A 216 -17.93 -12.27 -1.27
N GLN A 217 -17.11 -11.74 -2.17
CA GLN A 217 -15.93 -12.40 -2.70
C GLN A 217 -14.84 -12.33 -1.62
N LYS A 218 -15.04 -13.10 -0.54
CA LYS A 218 -14.03 -13.33 0.50
C LYS A 218 -12.84 -14.08 -0.13
N ASN A 219 -11.97 -13.35 -0.84
CA ASN A 219 -10.62 -13.83 -1.14
C ASN A 219 -9.72 -13.77 0.12
N THR A 220 -10.19 -13.12 1.18
CA THR A 220 -9.63 -13.29 2.52
C THR A 220 -10.49 -14.30 3.25
N ASP A 221 -9.90 -15.47 3.44
CA ASP A 221 -10.46 -16.59 4.17
C ASP A 221 -11.03 -16.14 5.53
N SER A 222 -12.19 -16.68 5.91
CA SER A 222 -12.72 -16.49 7.28
C SER A 222 -11.78 -17.14 8.31
N SER A 223 -10.82 -17.96 7.86
CA SER A 223 -9.75 -18.55 8.65
C SER A 223 -8.58 -17.60 9.00
N ASN A 224 -8.62 -16.31 8.66
CA ASN A 224 -7.56 -15.35 9.04
C ASN A 224 -7.37 -15.18 10.58
N GLU A 225 -8.18 -15.85 11.39
CA GLU A 225 -8.00 -15.98 12.84
C GLU A 225 -7.14 -17.19 13.24
N MET A 226 -6.95 -18.15 12.34
CA MET A 226 -6.20 -19.40 12.58
C MET A 226 -4.73 -19.24 12.17
N GLN A 227 -3.83 -19.37 13.13
CA GLN A 227 -2.39 -19.39 12.89
C GLN A 227 -1.92 -20.83 12.71
N ARG A 228 -1.09 -21.07 11.69
CA ARG A 228 -0.42 -22.36 11.45
C ARG A 228 1.08 -22.13 11.39
N TYR A 229 1.85 -22.95 12.10
CA TYR A 229 3.30 -22.90 12.09
C TYR A 229 3.87 -24.06 11.29
N CYS A 230 4.81 -23.76 10.39
CA CYS A 230 5.56 -24.78 9.67
C CYS A 230 6.90 -25.01 10.34
N GLU A 231 7.08 -26.17 10.98
CA GLU A 231 8.33 -26.56 11.63
C GLU A 231 9.50 -26.69 10.64
N ILE A 232 9.24 -27.13 9.41
CA ILE A 232 10.27 -27.35 8.38
C ILE A 232 10.86 -26.04 7.86
N CYS A 233 10.02 -25.00 7.76
CA CYS A 233 10.40 -23.72 7.18
C CYS A 233 10.58 -22.61 8.22
N ASP A 234 10.31 -22.92 9.48
CA ASP A 234 10.32 -22.01 10.63
C ASP A 234 9.54 -20.70 10.34
N ARG A 235 8.27 -20.85 9.95
CA ARG A 235 7.41 -19.73 9.53
C ARG A 235 5.98 -19.91 10.01
N ILE A 236 5.38 -18.80 10.43
CA ILE A 236 3.97 -18.70 10.79
C ILE A 236 3.18 -18.22 9.56
N PHE A 237 2.07 -18.89 9.28
CA PHE A 237 1.09 -18.55 8.26
C PHE A 237 -0.25 -18.25 8.92
N ILE A 238 -0.96 -17.26 8.38
CA ILE A 238 -2.28 -16.86 8.89
C ILE A 238 -3.33 -17.28 7.86
N GLY A 239 -4.23 -18.14 8.30
CA GLY A 239 -5.28 -18.71 7.47
C GLY A 239 -4.87 -19.92 6.63
N GLU A 240 -5.87 -20.71 6.27
CA GLU A 240 -5.75 -21.98 5.57
C GLU A 240 -5.30 -21.81 4.12
N LEU A 241 -5.74 -20.75 3.43
CA LEU A 241 -5.29 -20.45 2.08
C LEU A 241 -3.77 -20.20 2.00
N GLN A 242 -3.21 -19.43 2.94
CA GLN A 242 -1.77 -19.16 2.97
C GLN A 242 -0.98 -20.42 3.34
N TRP A 243 -1.49 -21.19 4.30
CA TRP A 243 -0.92 -22.47 4.70
C TRP A 243 -0.87 -23.46 3.52
N ASN A 244 -1.98 -23.62 2.81
CA ASN A 244 -2.08 -24.53 1.67
C ASN A 244 -1.19 -24.10 0.50
N ALA A 245 -1.10 -22.80 0.24
CA ALA A 245 -0.15 -22.28 -0.76
C ALA A 245 1.31 -22.53 -0.34
N HIS A 246 1.62 -22.45 0.95
CA HIS A 246 2.95 -22.72 1.48
C HIS A 246 3.35 -24.20 1.35
N ILE A 247 2.56 -25.13 1.91
CA ILE A 247 2.88 -26.56 1.93
C ILE A 247 2.97 -27.15 0.52
N ASN A 248 2.15 -26.66 -0.41
CA ASN A 248 2.17 -27.08 -1.81
C ASN A 248 3.26 -26.37 -2.64
N GLY A 249 3.85 -25.31 -2.09
CA GLY A 249 4.82 -24.45 -2.74
C GLY A 249 6.18 -25.12 -2.97
N LEU A 250 6.84 -24.69 -4.04
CA LEU A 250 8.16 -25.21 -4.44
C LEU A 250 9.23 -25.04 -3.36
N LYS A 251 9.20 -23.93 -2.62
CA LYS A 251 10.19 -23.65 -1.56
C LYS A 251 10.08 -24.68 -0.42
N HIS A 252 8.87 -24.96 0.04
CA HIS A 252 8.62 -25.95 1.10
C HIS A 252 9.05 -27.36 0.65
N LYS A 253 8.65 -27.76 -0.56
CA LYS A 253 9.03 -29.06 -1.15
C LYS A 253 10.56 -29.22 -1.29
N LYS A 254 11.29 -28.16 -1.68
CA LYS A 254 12.75 -28.19 -1.78
C LYS A 254 13.44 -28.38 -0.43
N ILE A 255 12.96 -27.72 0.62
CA ILE A 255 13.51 -27.87 1.97
C ILE A 255 13.26 -29.29 2.49
N LEU A 256 12.05 -29.81 2.32
CA LEU A 256 11.70 -31.20 2.63
C LEU A 256 12.61 -32.21 1.93
N GLN A 257 12.86 -32.03 0.63
CA GLN A 257 13.77 -32.90 -0.12
C GLN A 257 15.20 -32.82 0.40
N ARG A 258 15.68 -31.63 0.78
CA ARG A 258 17.02 -31.45 1.37
C ARG A 258 17.15 -32.16 2.71
N MET A 259 16.15 -32.04 3.58
CA MET A 259 16.14 -32.72 4.89
C MET A 259 16.16 -34.25 4.73
N ARG A 260 15.31 -34.81 3.86
CA ARG A 260 15.30 -36.26 3.58
C ARG A 260 16.64 -36.78 3.05
N ARG A 261 17.38 -35.98 2.29
CA ARG A 261 18.72 -36.36 1.79
C ARG A 261 19.74 -36.36 2.93
N MET A 262 19.71 -35.37 3.81
CA MET A 262 20.59 -35.31 4.99
C MET A 262 20.31 -36.43 5.98
N GLU A 263 19.03 -36.78 6.20
CA GLU A 263 18.64 -37.89 7.07
C GLU A 263 19.14 -39.23 6.53
N LYS A 264 19.05 -39.47 5.21
CA LYS A 264 19.61 -40.67 4.59
C LYS A 264 21.14 -40.76 4.75
N GLN A 265 21.85 -39.67 4.49
CA GLN A 265 23.30 -39.62 4.70
C GLN A 265 23.68 -39.85 6.16
N ASN A 266 22.95 -39.26 7.11
CA ASN A 266 23.20 -39.47 8.53
C ASN A 266 22.84 -40.89 9.00
N SER A 267 21.85 -41.55 8.40
CA SER A 267 21.55 -42.95 8.70
C SER A 267 22.62 -43.90 8.15
N GLU A 268 23.16 -43.63 6.96
CA GLU A 268 24.23 -44.43 6.33
C GLU A 268 25.55 -44.31 7.10
N ILE A 269 25.86 -43.13 7.63
CA ILE A 269 27.03 -42.86 8.49
C ILE A 269 26.91 -43.53 9.86
N LYS A 270 25.70 -43.69 10.40
CA LYS A 270 25.48 -44.36 11.70
C LYS A 270 25.43 -45.89 11.61
N SER A 271 25.28 -46.44 10.40
CA SER A 271 25.28 -47.88 10.12
C SER A 271 26.63 -48.42 9.62
N SER A 272 27.64 -47.56 9.52
CA SER A 272 29.05 -47.90 9.24
C SER A 272 29.87 -47.75 10.52
#